data_AF-A0A369FN59-F1
#
_entry.id   AF-A0A369FN59-F1
#
_cell.length_a   1.000
_cell.length_b   1.000
_cell.length_c   1.000
_cell.angle_alpha   90.00
_cell.angle_beta   90.00
_cell.angle_gamma   90.00
#
_symmetry.space_group_name_H-M   'P 1'
#
loop_
_entity.id
_entity.type
_entity.pdbx_description
1 polymer ?
#
loop_
_entity_poly.entity_id
_entity_poly.type
_entity_poly.pdbx_seq_one_letter_code
_entity_poly.pdbx_strand_id
1 'polypeptide(L)'
;MSFSHSSLSAHVKSHLTFLPEEIRQKILEHLRSVIQYEPVIGIMGKSGAGKSSLCNAIFQSRVCATHPLNGCTRQAHRLTFQPGERRMTLVDLPGTGETPQHDQEYRALYSQLLPELDLIIWILRADERA
;
A
#
# COMPACT_ATOMS: atom_id res chain seq x y z
N MET A 1 -4.97 -11.08 22.02
CA MET A 1 -6.02 -10.23 22.61
C MET A 1 -6.43 -9.23 21.53
N SER A 2 -7.53 -9.52 20.84
CA SER A 2 -8.08 -8.72 19.75
C SER A 2 -9.03 -7.69 20.35
N PHE A 3 -8.59 -6.44 20.48
CA PHE A 3 -9.53 -5.35 20.70
C PHE A 3 -10.27 -5.13 19.39
N SER A 4 -11.54 -5.53 19.33
CA SER A 4 -12.38 -5.25 18.18
C SER A 4 -12.55 -3.74 18.04
N HIS A 5 -12.43 -3.21 16.81
CA HIS A 5 -12.61 -1.79 16.46
C HIS A 5 -13.93 -1.17 16.97
N SER A 6 -14.90 -2.00 17.37
CA SER A 6 -16.12 -1.56 18.05
C SER A 6 -15.82 -0.88 19.40
N SER A 7 -14.81 -1.32 20.14
CA SER A 7 -14.50 -0.83 21.49
C SER A 7 -14.00 0.61 21.54
N LEU A 8 -13.10 1.01 20.63
CA LEU A 8 -12.59 2.37 20.51
C LEU A 8 -13.69 3.32 20.04
N SER A 9 -14.49 2.91 19.05
CA SER A 9 -15.61 3.70 18.56
C SER A 9 -16.70 3.89 19.62
N ALA A 10 -16.92 2.91 20.50
CA ALA A 10 -17.89 3.00 21.59
C ALA A 10 -17.42 3.95 22.71
N HIS A 11 -16.13 3.90 23.08
CA HIS A 11 -15.56 4.84 24.05
C HIS A 11 -15.57 6.27 23.52
N VAL A 12 -15.17 6.49 22.27
CA VAL A 12 -15.20 7.85 21.70
C VAL A 12 -16.64 8.37 21.60
N LYS A 13 -17.61 7.51 21.21
CA LYS A 13 -19.03 7.89 21.15
C LYS A 13 -19.58 8.35 22.50
N SER A 14 -19.24 7.70 23.61
CA SER A 14 -19.76 8.07 24.93
C SER A 14 -19.28 9.48 25.34
N HIS A 15 -18.06 9.85 24.96
CA HIS A 15 -17.50 11.18 25.20
C HIS A 15 -18.05 12.27 24.27
N LEU A 16 -18.65 11.93 23.12
CA LEU A 16 -19.22 12.89 22.16
C LEU A 16 -20.75 13.07 22.31
N THR A 17 -21.35 12.53 23.37
CA THR A 17 -22.80 12.57 23.61
C THR A 17 -23.33 14.00 23.81
N PHE A 18 -22.50 14.91 24.32
CA PHE A 18 -22.85 16.32 24.55
C PHE A 18 -22.94 17.16 23.25
N LEU A 19 -22.49 16.63 22.12
CA LEU A 19 -22.53 17.31 20.83
C LEU A 19 -23.82 16.99 20.05
N PRO A 20 -24.29 17.91 19.19
CA PRO A 20 -25.30 17.62 18.17
C PRO A 20 -24.91 16.40 17.33
N GLU A 21 -25.90 15.58 16.94
CA GLU A 21 -25.66 14.33 16.20
C GLU A 21 -24.85 14.56 14.93
N GLU A 22 -25.14 15.62 14.18
CA GLU A 22 -24.44 15.95 12.93
C GLU A 22 -22.93 16.19 13.14
N ILE A 23 -22.56 16.88 14.21
CA ILE A 23 -21.15 17.15 14.56
C ILE A 23 -20.49 15.86 15.05
N ARG A 24 -21.17 15.09 15.89
CA ARG A 24 -20.68 13.79 16.37
C ARG A 24 -20.40 12.83 15.20
N GLN A 25 -21.28 12.74 14.21
CA GLN A 25 -21.08 11.89 13.03
C GLN A 25 -19.87 12.34 12.22
N LYS A 26 -19.76 13.65 11.91
CA LYS A 26 -18.59 14.18 11.19
C LYS A 26 -17.27 13.89 11.90
N ILE A 27 -17.21 14.05 13.23
CA ILE A 27 -16.01 13.75 14.01
C ILE A 27 -15.69 12.25 13.94
N LEU A 28 -16.70 11.37 14.10
CA LEU A 28 -16.48 9.92 14.06
C LEU A 28 -16.07 9.44 12.67
N GLU A 29 -16.64 9.99 11.61
CA GLU A 29 -16.23 9.74 10.22
C GLU A 29 -14.78 10.15 10.00
N HIS A 30 -14.39 11.35 10.46
CA HIS A 30 -13.01 11.82 10.33
C HIS A 30 -12.02 10.99 11.16
N LEU A 31 -12.38 10.62 12.39
CA LEU A 31 -11.54 9.74 13.21
C LEU A 31 -11.40 8.35 12.58
N ARG A 32 -12.49 7.81 12.01
CA ARG A 32 -12.43 6.54 11.28
C ARG A 32 -11.52 6.64 10.07
N SER A 33 -11.64 7.70 9.26
CA SER A 33 -10.79 7.85 8.08
C SER A 33 -9.30 7.97 8.44
N VAL A 34 -8.97 8.64 9.55
CA VAL A 34 -7.58 8.77 10.02
C VAL A 34 -7.05 7.48 10.65
N ILE A 35 -7.86 6.78 11.46
CA ILE A 35 -7.43 5.58 12.19
C ILE A 35 -7.41 4.35 11.28
N GLN A 36 -8.34 4.26 10.33
CA GLN A 36 -8.50 3.15 9.38
C GLN A 36 -7.81 3.43 8.04
N TYR A 37 -6.96 4.45 7.98
CA TYR A 37 -6.17 4.71 6.79
C TYR A 37 -5.25 3.52 6.48
N GLU A 38 -5.37 3.00 5.25
CA GLU A 38 -4.58 1.87 4.75
C GLU A 38 -3.71 2.36 3.58
N PRO A 39 -2.42 2.67 3.81
CA PRO A 39 -1.58 3.24 2.77
C PRO A 39 -1.32 2.24 1.64
N VAL A 40 -1.34 2.74 0.41
CA VAL A 40 -0.98 2.04 -0.83
C VAL A 40 0.34 2.60 -1.34
N ILE A 41 1.39 1.79 -1.29
CA ILE A 41 2.76 2.20 -1.58
C ILE A 41 3.24 1.49 -2.84
N GLY A 42 3.62 2.24 -3.88
CA GLY A 42 4.20 1.67 -5.09
C GLY A 42 5.70 1.46 -4.96
N ILE A 43 6.20 0.34 -5.48
CA ILE A 43 7.63 0.06 -5.62
C ILE A 43 7.99 0.14 -7.10
N MET A 44 8.87 1.09 -7.44
CA MET A 44 9.29 1.39 -8.81
C MET A 44 10.81 1.41 -8.94
N GLY A 45 11.31 1.40 -10.18
CA GLY A 45 12.74 1.34 -10.49
C GLY A 45 12.98 0.59 -11.80
N LYS A 46 14.19 0.68 -12.34
CA LYS A 46 14.57 -0.02 -13.57
C LYS A 46 14.32 -1.53 -13.46
N SER A 47 14.14 -2.21 -14.59
CA SER A 47 14.11 -3.67 -14.59
C SER A 47 15.45 -4.24 -14.08
N GLY A 48 15.37 -5.36 -13.36
CA GLY A 48 16.52 -5.94 -12.68
C GLY A 48 17.04 -5.18 -11.44
N ALA A 49 16.39 -4.09 -11.00
CA ALA A 49 16.83 -3.32 -9.83
C ALA A 49 16.62 -4.00 -8.46
N GLY A 50 16.05 -5.22 -8.43
CA GLY A 50 15.79 -5.95 -7.20
C GLY A 50 14.47 -5.59 -6.49
N LYS A 51 13.51 -4.97 -7.19
CA LYS A 51 12.19 -4.59 -6.65
C LYS A 51 11.45 -5.74 -5.98
N SER A 52 11.19 -6.81 -6.73
CA SER A 52 10.50 -7.98 -6.22
C SER A 52 11.30 -8.72 -5.13
N SER A 53 12.63 -8.64 -5.17
CA SER A 53 13.48 -9.16 -4.09
C SER A 53 13.32 -8.35 -2.80
N LEU A 54 13.27 -7.01 -2.89
CA LEU A 54 13.00 -6.14 -1.73
C LEU A 54 11.60 -6.39 -1.19
N CYS A 55 10.59 -6.46 -2.06
CA CYS A 55 9.24 -6.86 -1.67
C CYS A 55 9.30 -8.16 -0.88
N ASN A 56 9.81 -9.24 -1.48
CA ASN A 56 9.89 -10.55 -0.83
C ASN A 56 10.60 -10.48 0.53
N ALA A 57 11.73 -9.77 0.65
CA ALA A 57 12.46 -9.62 1.91
C ALA A 57 11.65 -8.90 3.00
N ILE A 58 10.92 -7.82 2.65
CA ILE A 58 10.01 -7.12 3.57
C ILE A 58 8.86 -8.04 3.99
N PHE A 59 8.39 -8.89 3.07
CA PHE A 59 7.15 -9.65 3.22
C PHE A 59 7.28 -11.03 3.87
N GLN A 60 8.44 -11.66 3.83
CA GLN A 60 8.66 -13.04 4.32
C GLN A 60 8.28 -13.29 5.80
N SER A 61 7.92 -12.26 6.58
CA SER A 61 7.53 -12.41 7.99
C SER A 61 6.05 -12.17 8.32
N ARG A 62 5.19 -11.61 7.43
CA ARG A 62 3.86 -11.06 7.83
C ARG A 62 2.73 -11.07 6.77
N VAL A 63 2.70 -12.02 5.83
CA VAL A 63 1.70 -11.96 4.73
C VAL A 63 0.33 -12.54 5.13
N CYS A 64 -0.73 -11.75 5.01
CA CYS A 64 -2.09 -12.28 4.81
C CYS A 64 -2.19 -12.64 3.33
N ALA A 65 -2.34 -13.92 3.00
CA ALA A 65 -2.14 -14.44 1.65
C ALA A 65 -2.93 -13.68 0.56
N THR A 66 -2.21 -12.96 -0.30
CA THR A 66 -2.66 -12.58 -1.65
C THR A 66 -1.47 -12.67 -2.60
N HIS A 67 -1.43 -13.77 -3.38
CA HIS A 67 -0.53 -14.13 -4.49
C HIS A 67 1.00 -14.16 -4.29
N PRO A 68 1.69 -15.25 -4.71
CA PRO A 68 3.15 -15.30 -4.74
C PRO A 68 3.75 -14.39 -5.82
N LEU A 69 4.80 -13.63 -5.46
CA LEU A 69 5.58 -12.81 -6.37
C LEU A 69 6.49 -13.70 -7.23
N ASN A 70 6.03 -14.04 -8.44
CA ASN A 70 6.87 -14.72 -9.43
C ASN A 70 7.71 -13.68 -10.19
N GLY A 71 9.01 -13.96 -10.36
CA GLY A 71 9.95 -13.07 -11.03
C GLY A 71 9.52 -12.74 -12.47
N CYS A 72 9.70 -11.48 -12.86
CA CYS A 72 9.14 -10.79 -14.04
C CYS A 72 7.68 -10.35 -13.90
N THR A 73 7.50 -9.30 -13.11
CA THR A 73 6.25 -8.54 -12.87
C THR A 73 5.84 -7.76 -14.13
N ARG A 74 5.28 -8.42 -15.14
CA ARG A 74 4.65 -7.76 -16.30
C ARG A 74 3.27 -7.17 -15.96
N GLN A 75 2.71 -7.56 -14.82
CA GLN A 75 1.48 -7.04 -14.23
C GLN A 75 1.82 -6.51 -12.84
N ALA A 76 1.19 -5.41 -12.39
CA ALA A 76 1.42 -4.94 -11.04
C ALA A 76 0.90 -5.95 -10.00
N HIS A 77 1.73 -6.28 -9.02
CA HIS A 77 1.34 -7.20 -7.94
C HIS A 77 1.03 -6.41 -6.67
N ARG A 78 -0.14 -6.64 -6.08
CA ARG A 78 -0.54 -6.03 -4.81
C ARG A 78 -0.35 -7.02 -3.68
N LEU A 79 0.31 -6.56 -2.63
CA LEU A 79 0.57 -7.31 -1.42
C LEU A 79 0.07 -6.52 -0.22
N THR A 80 -1.04 -6.98 0.37
CA THR A 80 -1.60 -6.37 1.57
C THR A 80 -1.14 -7.13 2.81
N PHE A 81 -0.70 -6.39 3.82
CA PHE A 81 -0.27 -6.94 5.09
C PHE A 81 -0.80 -6.12 6.26
N GLN A 82 -0.92 -6.78 7.41
CA GLN A 82 -1.53 -6.21 8.60
C GLN A 82 -0.55 -6.21 9.79
N PRO A 83 0.35 -5.21 9.88
CA PRO A 83 1.17 -5.04 11.07
C PRO A 83 0.32 -4.59 12.26
N GLY A 84 0.05 -5.51 13.19
CA GLY A 84 -0.81 -5.24 14.35
C GLY A 84 -2.27 -5.09 13.93
N GLU A 85 -2.86 -3.92 14.20
CA GLU A 85 -4.25 -3.62 13.80
C GLU A 85 -4.34 -2.81 12.50
N ARG A 86 -3.23 -2.25 12.01
CA ARG A 86 -3.21 -1.43 10.79
C ARG A 86 -2.95 -2.30 9.57
N ARG A 87 -3.55 -1.95 8.43
CA ARG A 87 -3.28 -2.58 7.13
C ARG A 87 -2.50 -1.64 6.23
N MET A 88 -1.74 -2.21 5.32
CA MET A 88 -1.09 -1.47 4.24
C MET A 88 -0.88 -2.37 3.04
N THR A 89 -0.79 -1.77 1.85
CA THR A 89 -0.62 -2.48 0.58
C THR A 89 0.66 -1.99 -0.11
N LEU A 90 1.57 -2.90 -0.48
CA LEU A 90 2.62 -2.57 -1.45
C LEU A 90 2.20 -3.04 -2.84
N VAL A 91 2.48 -2.21 -3.84
CA VAL A 91 2.24 -2.48 -5.25
C VAL A 91 3.60 -2.60 -5.93
N ASP A 92 4.02 -3.81 -6.25
CA ASP A 92 5.22 -4.05 -7.07
C ASP A 92 4.87 -3.71 -8.53
N LEU A 93 5.46 -2.64 -9.06
CA LEU A 93 5.23 -2.20 -10.42
C LEU A 93 6.28 -2.78 -11.38
N PRO A 94 5.92 -3.02 -12.66
CA PRO A 94 6.90 -3.44 -13.67
C PRO A 94 8.09 -2.50 -13.70
N GLY A 95 9.27 -3.05 -13.97
CA GLY A 95 10.47 -2.24 -14.13
C GLY A 95 10.45 -1.43 -15.42
N THR A 96 10.96 -0.21 -15.38
CA THR A 96 11.16 0.59 -16.60
C THR A 96 12.41 0.14 -17.36
N GLY A 97 12.42 0.34 -18.69
CA GLY A 97 13.61 0.16 -19.51
C GLY A 97 13.90 -1.29 -19.89
N GLU A 98 12.88 -2.15 -19.98
CA GLU A 98 13.03 -3.52 -20.48
C GLU A 98 13.14 -3.56 -22.01
N THR A 99 12.14 -3.02 -22.70
CA THR A 99 12.13 -2.79 -24.15
C THR A 99 11.24 -1.58 -24.47
N PRO A 100 11.46 -0.87 -25.60
CA PRO A 100 10.61 0.26 -25.99
C PRO A 100 9.13 -0.10 -26.13
N GLN A 101 8.83 -1.33 -26.57
CA GLN A 101 7.46 -1.84 -26.71
C GLN A 101 6.80 -2.03 -25.35
N HIS A 102 7.49 -2.68 -24.40
CA HIS A 102 6.95 -2.88 -23.05
C HIS A 102 6.83 -1.55 -22.28
N ASP A 103 7.75 -0.61 -22.47
CA ASP A 103 7.68 0.70 -21.84
C ASP A 103 6.40 1.47 -22.23
N GLN A 104 5.89 1.28 -23.45
CA GLN A 104 4.62 1.86 -23.87
C GLN A 104 3.41 1.23 -23.16
N GLU A 105 3.40 -0.10 -23.00
CA GLU A 105 2.38 -0.82 -22.24
C GLU A 105 2.42 -0.43 -20.75
N TYR A 106 3.62 -0.31 -20.18
CA TYR A 106 3.81 0.09 -18.78
C TYR A 106 3.37 1.52 -18.52
N ARG A 107 3.52 2.44 -19.47
CA ARG A 107 2.99 3.81 -19.33
C ARG A 107 1.48 3.84 -19.12
N ALA A 108 0.73 3.02 -19.84
CA ALA A 108 -0.72 2.92 -19.67
C ALA A 108 -1.05 2.36 -18.28
N LEU A 109 -0.34 1.32 -17.85
CA LEU A 109 -0.48 0.73 -16.52
C LEU A 109 -0.14 1.73 -15.40
N TYR A 110 0.96 2.48 -15.51
CA TYR A 110 1.35 3.49 -14.53
C TYR A 110 0.31 4.62 -14.46
N SER A 111 -0.23 5.05 -15.59
CA SER A 111 -1.26 6.10 -15.60
C SER A 111 -2.52 5.72 -14.82
N GLN A 112 -2.83 4.42 -14.76
CA GLN A 112 -3.95 3.89 -13.98
C GLN A 112 -3.60 3.73 -12.50
N LEU A 113 -2.38 3.27 -12.19
CA LEU A 113 -2.00 2.91 -10.82
C LEU A 113 -1.50 4.10 -9.99
N LEU A 114 -0.73 5.01 -10.59
CA LEU A 114 -0.10 6.13 -9.88
C LEU A 114 -1.10 6.99 -9.08
N PRO A 115 -2.33 7.29 -9.56
CA PRO A 115 -3.32 8.03 -8.78
C PRO A 115 -3.80 7.34 -7.51
N GLU A 116 -3.66 6.01 -7.42
CA GLU A 116 -4.05 5.24 -6.24
C GLU A 116 -2.94 5.15 -5.18
N LEU A 117 -1.71 5.55 -5.52
CA LEU A 117 -0.57 5.41 -4.64
C LEU A 117 -0.42 6.64 -3.74
N ASP A 118 -0.24 6.40 -2.45
CA ASP A 118 0.09 7.43 -1.47
C ASP A 118 1.58 7.77 -1.46
N LEU A 119 2.42 6.79 -1.83
CA LEU A 119 3.88 6.89 -1.82
C LEU A 119 4.49 6.03 -2.92
N ILE A 120 5.60 6.50 -3.50
CA ILE A 120 6.43 5.71 -4.41
C ILE A 120 7.81 5.54 -3.79
N ILE A 121 8.26 4.29 -3.68
CA ILE A 121 9.62 3.92 -3.34
C ILE A 121 10.35 3.60 -4.63
N TRP A 122 11.29 4.46 -5.01
CA TRP A 122 12.14 4.25 -6.19
C TRP A 122 13.41 3.50 -5.80
N ILE A 123 13.60 2.30 -6.35
CA ILE A 123 14.74 1.42 -6.06
C ILE A 123 15.83 1.63 -7.09
N LEU A 124 17.04 1.82 -6.57
CA LEU A 124 18.27 1.94 -7.34
C LEU A 124 19.22 0.82 -6.93
N ARG A 125 19.95 0.29 -7.92
CA ARG A 125 21.03 -0.65 -7.66
C ARG A 125 22.23 0.11 -7.10
N ALA A 126 22.74 -0.34 -5.96
CA ALA A 126 23.94 0.26 -5.36
C ALA A 126 25.21 0.05 -6.20
N ASP A 127 25.21 -0.95 -7.09
CA ASP A 127 26.32 -1.28 -7.99
C ASP A 127 26.17 -0.66 -9.39
N GLU A 128 25.05 0.00 -9.70
CA GLU A 128 24.96 0.89 -10.86
C GLU A 128 25.75 2.18 -10.54
N ARG A 129 26.93 2.34 -11.15
CA ARG A 129 27.61 3.64 -11.18
C ARG A 129 26.80 4.60 -12.07
N ALA A 130 26.54 5.79 -11.54
CA ALA A 130 25.86 6.89 -12.24
C ALA A 130 26.67 7.41 -13.44
#